data_AF-A0A3A4NU81-F1
#
_entry.id   AF-A0A3A4NU81-F1
#
_cell.length_a   1.000
_cell.length_b   1.000
_cell.length_c   1.000
_cell.angle_alpha   90.00
_cell.angle_beta   90.00
_cell.angle_gamma   90.00
#
_symmetry.space_group_name_H-M   'P 1'
#
loop_
_entity.id
_entity.type
_entity.pdbx_description
1 polymer ?
#
loop_
_entity_poly.entity_id
_entity_poly.type
_entity_poly.pdbx_seq_one_letter_code
_entity_poly.pdbx_strand_id
1 'polypeptide(L)'
;MKIHKDSITDISILTLVGELDSRGNQQLDKELKDCARQGCYKIILDVAAIRFLGSQTLSLLISNLKEMRAGGGNIKFLNPQRGVLQYLKTNRMIELFDFYVSRMEAVSSFQPAAPAGKKSALPTMEPSGRDSCSSPTVPSESATTQSGEVKSRFQTGEILYANSCMLATLIKLLETKGVLSVDEAGELMDYESLSLKGVAE
;
A
#
# COMPACT_ATOMS: atom_id res chain seq x y z
N MET A 1 5.96 -12.45 -13.10
CA MET A 1 4.71 -11.70 -13.38
C MET A 1 4.54 -11.53 -14.88
N LYS A 2 3.31 -11.61 -15.40
CA LYS A 2 2.99 -11.32 -16.81
C LYS A 2 2.13 -10.06 -16.88
N ILE A 3 2.40 -9.20 -17.86
CA ILE A 3 1.62 -7.98 -18.12
C ILE A 3 1.07 -8.08 -19.54
N HIS A 4 -0.25 -8.09 -19.67
CA HIS A 4 -0.92 -7.94 -20.96
C HIS A 4 -1.29 -6.48 -21.16
N LYS A 5 -0.87 -5.89 -22.28
CA LYS A 5 -1.14 -4.49 -22.61
C LYS A 5 -2.18 -4.42 -23.71
N ASP A 6 -3.30 -3.79 -23.39
CA ASP A 6 -4.29 -3.34 -24.37
C ASP A 6 -4.24 -1.81 -24.47
N SER A 7 -4.56 -1.26 -25.63
CA SER A 7 -4.68 0.19 -25.83
C SER A 7 -6.04 0.52 -26.42
N ILE A 8 -6.72 1.49 -25.82
CA ILE A 8 -7.96 2.06 -26.35
C ILE A 8 -7.73 3.56 -26.51
N THR A 9 -7.59 4.01 -27.76
CA THR A 9 -7.30 5.40 -28.09
C THR A 9 -6.00 5.87 -27.42
N ASP A 10 -6.07 6.70 -26.39
CA ASP A 10 -4.95 7.26 -25.62
C ASP A 10 -4.81 6.65 -24.21
N ILE A 11 -5.58 5.60 -23.92
CA ILE A 11 -5.61 4.90 -22.63
C ILE A 11 -4.92 3.54 -22.78
N SER A 12 -3.91 3.29 -21.95
CA SER A 12 -3.29 1.96 -21.82
C SER A 12 -3.91 1.19 -20.66
N ILE A 13 -4.32 -0.05 -20.93
CA ILE A 13 -4.86 -0.98 -19.96
C ILE A 13 -3.81 -2.08 -19.74
N LEU A 14 -3.27 -2.16 -18.54
CA LEU A 14 -2.27 -3.15 -18.15
C LEU A 14 -2.93 -4.19 -17.25
N THR A 15 -3.10 -5.40 -17.77
CA THR A 15 -3.62 -6.55 -17.01
C THR A 15 -2.47 -7.29 -16.37
N LEU A 16 -2.45 -7.30 -15.03
CA LEU A 16 -1.37 -7.88 -14.25
C LEU A 16 -1.76 -9.30 -13.81
N VAL A 17 -0.93 -10.28 -14.15
CA VAL A 17 -1.14 -11.70 -13.79
C VAL A 17 0.09 -12.24 -13.06
N GLY A 18 -0.14 -12.80 -11.87
CA GLY A 18 0.89 -13.34 -10.99
C GLY A 18 1.08 -12.47 -9.73
N GLU A 19 2.31 -12.37 -9.25
CA GLU A 19 2.63 -11.69 -8.00
C GLU A 19 3.51 -10.45 -8.21
N LEU A 20 3.30 -9.42 -7.38
CA LEU A 20 4.08 -8.17 -7.36
C LEU A 20 5.25 -8.28 -6.38
N ASP A 21 6.13 -9.25 -6.62
CA ASP A 21 7.42 -9.40 -5.94
C ASP A 21 8.46 -8.41 -6.49
N SER A 22 9.73 -8.54 -6.10
CA SER A 22 10.81 -7.67 -6.59
C SER A 22 10.90 -7.61 -8.13
N ARG A 23 10.80 -8.76 -8.81
CA ARG A 23 10.88 -8.83 -10.28
C ARG A 23 9.61 -8.30 -10.94
N GLY A 24 8.46 -8.60 -10.36
CA GLY A 24 7.16 -8.07 -10.78
C GLY A 24 7.13 -6.54 -10.69
N ASN A 25 7.62 -5.97 -9.59
CA ASN A 25 7.72 -4.52 -9.43
C ASN A 25 8.67 -3.90 -10.46
N GLN A 26 9.83 -4.50 -10.73
CA GLN A 26 10.74 -4.00 -11.79
C GLN A 26 10.07 -4.02 -13.18
N GLN A 27 9.35 -5.09 -13.51
CA GLN A 27 8.63 -5.17 -14.78
C GLN A 27 7.51 -4.13 -14.87
N LEU A 28 6.72 -3.96 -13.81
CA LEU A 28 5.65 -2.94 -13.76
C LEU A 28 6.21 -1.53 -13.92
N ASP A 29 7.30 -1.20 -13.21
CA ASP A 29 7.94 0.11 -13.30
C ASP A 29 8.43 0.39 -14.73
N LYS A 30 9.06 -0.61 -15.36
CA LYS A 30 9.50 -0.51 -16.75
C LYS A 30 8.33 -0.22 -17.68
N GLU A 31 7.22 -0.95 -17.58
CA GLU A 31 6.09 -0.73 -18.47
C GLU A 31 5.39 0.61 -18.24
N LEU A 32 5.29 1.08 -17.00
CA LEU A 32 4.75 2.41 -16.72
C LEU A 32 5.62 3.50 -17.31
N LYS A 33 6.95 3.41 -17.13
CA LYS A 33 7.90 4.35 -17.74
C LYS A 33 7.87 4.29 -19.26
N ASP A 34 7.72 3.10 -19.84
CA ASP A 34 7.62 2.94 -21.30
C ASP A 34 6.35 3.61 -21.85
N CYS A 35 5.23 3.50 -21.13
CA CYS A 35 4.02 4.27 -21.45
C CYS A 35 4.25 5.78 -21.36
N ALA A 36 4.89 6.26 -20.30
CA ALA A 36 5.21 7.68 -20.12
C ALA A 36 6.13 8.21 -21.23
N ARG A 37 7.17 7.45 -21.61
CA ARG A 37 8.07 7.79 -22.72
C ARG A 37 7.37 7.84 -24.08
N GLN A 38 6.31 7.04 -24.25
CA GLN A 38 5.46 7.04 -25.44
C GLN A 38 4.39 8.16 -25.41
N GLY A 39 4.36 9.00 -24.38
CA GLY A 39 3.36 10.05 -24.21
C GLY A 39 1.98 9.53 -23.79
N CYS A 40 1.88 8.27 -23.38
CA CYS A 40 0.63 7.68 -22.87
C CYS A 40 0.59 7.79 -21.34
N TYR A 41 -0.18 8.75 -20.84
CA TYR A 41 -0.28 9.05 -19.41
C TYR A 41 -1.56 8.55 -18.74
N LYS A 42 -2.51 8.01 -19.51
CA LYS A 42 -3.78 7.48 -19.01
C LYS A 42 -3.69 5.97 -18.84
N ILE A 43 -3.51 5.52 -17.60
CA ILE A 43 -3.25 4.11 -17.29
C ILE A 43 -4.41 3.53 -16.49
N ILE A 44 -4.90 2.36 -16.92
CA ILE A 44 -5.77 1.49 -16.15
C ILE A 44 -4.97 0.24 -15.77
N LEU A 45 -4.85 -0.04 -14.49
CA LEU A 45 -4.23 -1.26 -13.97
C LEU A 45 -5.33 -2.26 -13.60
N ASP A 46 -5.49 -3.31 -14.40
CA ASP A 46 -6.35 -4.44 -14.02
C ASP A 46 -5.58 -5.37 -13.08
N VAL A 47 -6.07 -5.40 -11.84
CA VAL A 47 -5.49 -6.13 -10.71
C VAL A 47 -6.37 -7.31 -10.28
N ALA A 48 -7.27 -7.79 -11.15
CA ALA A 48 -8.15 -8.92 -10.86
C ALA A 48 -7.40 -10.17 -10.36
N ALA A 49 -6.21 -10.44 -10.91
CA ALA A 49 -5.38 -11.59 -10.55
C ALA A 49 -4.34 -11.29 -9.44
N ILE A 50 -4.29 -10.05 -8.93
CA ILE A 50 -3.34 -9.64 -7.89
C ILE A 50 -3.98 -9.80 -6.52
N ARG A 51 -3.34 -10.62 -5.67
CA ARG A 51 -3.84 -10.93 -4.32
C ARG A 51 -3.38 -9.94 -3.25
N PHE A 52 -2.20 -9.36 -3.44
CA PHE A 52 -1.54 -8.54 -2.44
C PHE A 52 -0.65 -7.47 -3.09
N LEU A 53 -0.57 -6.31 -2.45
CA LEU A 53 0.38 -5.24 -2.77
C LEU A 53 1.34 -5.07 -1.59
N GLY A 54 2.62 -4.91 -1.86
CA GLY A 54 3.63 -4.61 -0.85
C GLY A 54 3.97 -3.12 -0.77
N SER A 55 4.79 -2.75 0.21
CA SER A 55 5.29 -1.37 0.40
C SER A 55 6.08 -0.89 -0.82
N GLN A 56 6.91 -1.75 -1.41
CA GLN A 56 7.67 -1.46 -2.62
C GLN A 56 6.75 -1.11 -3.80
N THR A 57 5.67 -1.87 -3.97
CA THR A 57 4.67 -1.63 -5.01
C THR A 57 3.97 -0.29 -4.80
N LEU A 58 3.64 0.07 -3.56
CA LEU A 58 3.06 1.37 -3.26
C LEU A 58 4.00 2.51 -3.62
N SER A 59 5.26 2.45 -3.20
CA SER A 59 6.25 3.49 -3.52
C SER A 59 6.43 3.66 -5.03
N LEU A 60 6.48 2.55 -5.77
CA LEU A 60 6.52 2.54 -7.24
C LEU A 60 5.28 3.20 -7.85
N LEU A 61 4.09 2.81 -7.40
CA LEU A 61 2.83 3.35 -7.92
C LEU A 61 2.70 4.84 -7.64
N ILE A 62 3.09 5.32 -6.46
CA ILE A 62 3.07 6.76 -6.13
C ILE A 62 4.00 7.54 -7.05
N SER A 63 5.20 7.01 -7.28
CA SER A 63 6.22 7.68 -8.09
C SER A 63 5.74 7.82 -9.53
N ASN A 64 5.23 6.74 -10.11
CA ASN A 64 4.64 6.74 -11.45
C ASN A 64 3.34 7.55 -11.50
N LEU A 65 2.49 7.53 -10.48
CA LEU A 65 1.25 8.32 -10.43
C LEU A 65 1.52 9.81 -10.55
N LYS A 66 2.58 10.32 -9.90
CA LYS A 66 3.00 11.72 -10.00
C LYS A 66 3.42 12.07 -11.43
N GLU A 67 4.21 11.21 -12.07
CA GLU A 67 4.65 11.39 -13.46
C GLU A 67 3.46 11.37 -14.43
N MET A 68 2.55 10.40 -14.30
CA MET A 68 1.35 10.31 -15.13
C MET A 68 0.46 11.54 -15.00
N ARG A 69 0.30 12.07 -13.78
CA ARG A 69 -0.47 13.31 -13.55
C ARG A 69 0.22 14.54 -14.11
N ALA A 70 1.55 14.62 -14.04
CA ALA A 70 2.31 15.70 -14.65
C ALA A 70 2.14 15.72 -16.19
N GLY A 71 1.99 14.55 -16.81
CA GLY A 71 1.63 14.40 -18.23
C GLY A 71 0.14 14.57 -18.55
N GLY A 72 -0.70 15.04 -17.61
CA GLY A 72 -2.13 15.27 -17.83
C GLY A 72 -3.00 14.01 -17.80
N GLY A 73 -2.46 12.88 -17.33
CA GLY A 73 -3.17 11.62 -17.16
C GLY A 73 -3.39 11.21 -15.70
N ASN A 74 -3.56 9.91 -15.45
CA ASN A 74 -3.75 9.35 -14.12
C ASN A 74 -3.53 7.82 -14.15
N ILE A 75 -3.36 7.20 -12.97
CA ILE A 75 -3.40 5.75 -12.81
C ILE A 75 -4.69 5.38 -12.08
N LYS A 76 -5.48 4.47 -12.65
CA LYS A 76 -6.75 3.99 -12.09
C LYS A 76 -6.72 2.47 -11.95
N PHE A 77 -7.33 1.93 -10.91
CA PHE A 77 -7.42 0.49 -10.69
C PHE A 77 -8.71 -0.09 -11.24
N LEU A 78 -8.60 -1.26 -11.85
CA LEU A 78 -9.70 -2.08 -12.32
C LEU A 78 -9.69 -3.43 -11.59
N ASN A 79 -10.87 -3.88 -11.15
CA ASN A 79 -11.09 -5.15 -10.47
C ASN A 79 -10.21 -5.40 -9.21
N PRO A 80 -10.07 -4.43 -8.29
CA PRO A 80 -9.27 -4.64 -7.08
C PRO A 80 -9.90 -5.72 -6.17
N GLN A 81 -9.10 -6.72 -5.79
CA GLN A 81 -9.53 -7.69 -4.79
C GLN A 81 -9.70 -7.04 -3.42
N ARG A 82 -10.54 -7.64 -2.56
CA ARG A 82 -10.79 -7.14 -1.19
C ARG A 82 -9.49 -6.97 -0.37
N GLY A 83 -8.52 -7.88 -0.53
CA GLY A 83 -7.22 -7.78 0.15
C GLY A 83 -6.43 -6.55 -0.28
N VAL A 84 -6.43 -6.25 -1.59
CA VAL A 84 -5.78 -5.05 -2.16
C VAL A 84 -6.44 -3.77 -1.64
N LEU A 85 -7.77 -3.71 -1.64
CA LEU A 85 -8.52 -2.56 -1.11
C LEU A 85 -8.25 -2.36 0.38
N GLN A 86 -8.27 -3.43 1.17
CA GLN A 86 -8.01 -3.37 2.61
C GLN A 86 -6.58 -2.88 2.88
N TYR A 87 -5.60 -3.38 2.14
CA TYR A 87 -4.22 -2.94 2.26
C TYR A 87 -4.07 -1.44 1.95
N LEU A 88 -4.65 -0.96 0.84
CA LEU A 88 -4.63 0.46 0.49
C LEU A 88 -5.36 1.33 1.52
N LYS A 89 -6.46 0.83 2.10
CA LYS A 89 -7.19 1.52 3.17
C LYS A 89 -6.36 1.63 4.45
N THR A 90 -5.76 0.54 4.91
CA THR A 90 -4.91 0.52 6.11
C THR A 90 -3.73 1.48 5.98
N ASN A 91 -3.14 1.57 4.78
CA ASN A 91 -2.02 2.47 4.50
C ASN A 91 -2.45 3.91 4.17
N ARG A 92 -3.74 4.26 4.29
CA ARG A 92 -4.31 5.59 3.93
C ARG A 92 -3.99 6.03 2.49
N MET A 93 -3.86 5.06 1.59
CA MET A 93 -3.51 5.25 0.18
C MET A 93 -4.73 5.20 -0.73
N ILE A 94 -5.87 4.75 -0.22
CA ILE A 94 -7.10 4.55 -1.00
C ILE A 94 -7.58 5.86 -1.66
N GLU A 95 -7.38 7.01 -1.01
CA GLU A 95 -7.84 8.30 -1.53
C GLU A 95 -7.02 8.83 -2.72
N LEU A 96 -5.85 8.22 -2.97
CA LEU A 96 -4.96 8.66 -4.05
C LEU A 96 -5.33 8.06 -5.40
N PHE A 97 -6.15 7.03 -5.43
CA PHE A 97 -6.49 6.29 -6.64
C PHE A 97 -8.00 6.19 -6.84
N ASP A 98 -8.40 6.09 -8.11
CA ASP A 98 -9.76 5.77 -8.48
C ASP A 98 -9.88 4.26 -8.76
N PHE A 99 -10.99 3.65 -8.32
CA PHE A 99 -11.23 2.22 -8.45
C PHE A 99 -12.51 1.95 -9.23
N TYR A 100 -12.45 0.94 -10.10
CA TYR A 100 -13.57 0.53 -10.94
C TYR A 100 -13.67 -0.99 -10.97
N VAL A 101 -14.88 -1.49 -11.21
CA VAL A 101 -15.14 -2.92 -11.47
C VAL A 101 -15.48 -3.14 -12.95
N SER A 102 -15.90 -2.08 -13.67
CA SER A 102 -16.20 -2.15 -15.09
C SER A 102 -15.08 -1.50 -15.91
N ARG A 103 -14.58 -2.23 -16.91
CA ARG A 103 -13.62 -1.71 -17.90
C ARG A 103 -14.18 -0.48 -18.61
N MET A 104 -15.48 -0.49 -18.94
CA MET A 104 -16.13 0.64 -19.60
C MET A 104 -16.17 1.88 -18.72
N GLU A 105 -16.51 1.75 -17.43
CA GLU A 105 -16.52 2.87 -16.50
C GLU A 105 -15.11 3.46 -16.32
N ALA A 106 -14.09 2.60 -16.20
CA ALA A 106 -12.70 3.02 -16.09
C ALA A 106 -12.25 3.82 -17.32
N VAL A 107 -12.58 3.36 -18.53
CA VAL A 107 -12.25 4.05 -19.79
C VAL A 107 -12.99 5.38 -19.90
N SER A 108 -14.30 5.39 -19.65
CA SER A 108 -15.13 6.60 -19.73
C SER A 108 -14.68 7.67 -18.72
N SER A 109 -14.13 7.26 -17.57
CA SER A 109 -13.63 8.20 -16.56
C SER A 109 -12.44 9.07 -16.99
N PHE A 110 -11.80 8.75 -18.14
CA PHE A 110 -10.73 9.56 -18.72
C PHE A 110 -11.20 10.52 -19.81
N GLN A 111 -12.49 10.47 -20.18
CA GLN A 111 -13.09 11.39 -21.13
C GLN A 111 -13.56 12.65 -20.40
N PRO A 112 -13.36 13.84 -20.99
CA PRO A 112 -13.88 15.07 -20.40
C PRO A 112 -15.42 15.13 -20.47
N ALA A 113 -16.03 15.05 -19.28
CA ALA A 113 -17.36 15.53 -18.83
C ALA A 113 -18.65 14.72 -19.08
N ALA A 114 -19.12 14.06 -18.01
CA ALA A 114 -20.43 14.28 -17.35
C ALA A 114 -20.30 13.80 -15.87
N PRO A 115 -21.00 14.38 -14.87
CA PRO A 115 -20.67 14.19 -13.45
C PRO A 115 -21.17 12.83 -12.94
N ALA A 116 -20.40 11.76 -13.21
CA ALA A 116 -20.49 10.53 -12.45
C ALA A 116 -19.69 10.75 -11.16
N GLY A 117 -20.41 10.96 -10.05
CA GLY A 117 -19.84 11.27 -8.74
C GLY A 117 -18.67 10.35 -8.38
N LYS A 118 -17.68 10.90 -7.67
CA LYS A 118 -16.64 10.14 -6.99
C LYS A 118 -17.30 9.07 -6.11
N LYS A 119 -17.46 7.85 -6.63
CA LYS A 119 -17.90 6.70 -5.82
C LYS A 119 -16.70 6.18 -5.05
N SER A 120 -16.25 6.98 -4.08
CA SER A 120 -15.67 6.43 -2.86
C SER A 120 -16.84 5.85 -2.05
N ALA A 121 -17.38 4.72 -2.52
CA ALA A 121 -18.45 4.02 -1.84
C ALA A 121 -18.11 2.53 -1.83
N LEU A 122 -17.36 2.13 -0.79
CA LEU A 122 -17.40 0.77 -0.29
C LEU A 122 -18.86 0.41 0.05
N PRO A 123 -19.33 -0.83 -0.17
CA PRO A 123 -20.64 -1.24 0.29
C PRO A 123 -20.66 -1.31 1.83
N THR A 124 -21.40 -0.39 2.45
CA THR A 124 -21.76 -0.41 3.87
C THR A 124 -22.97 -1.32 4.05
N MET A 125 -22.83 -2.41 4.79
CA MET A 125 -23.95 -3.06 5.48
C MET A 125 -23.80 -2.74 6.96
N GLU A 126 -24.67 -1.88 7.48
CA GLU A 126 -24.94 -1.75 8.92
C GLU A 126 -25.84 -2.92 9.38
N PRO A 127 -25.86 -3.22 10.69
CA PRO A 127 -26.92 -2.63 11.50
C PRO A 127 -26.44 -2.02 12.83
N SER A 128 -26.89 -0.79 13.06
CA SER A 128 -27.46 -0.20 14.29
C SER A 128 -27.16 -0.84 15.65
N GLY A 129 -26.57 -0.04 16.54
CA GLY A 129 -26.58 -0.21 18.00
C GLY A 129 -26.02 1.04 18.68
N ARG A 130 -26.83 1.69 19.52
CA ARG A 130 -26.63 3.01 20.14
C ARG A 130 -25.58 2.95 21.28
N ASP A 131 -24.82 4.02 21.50
CA ASP A 131 -25.00 4.92 22.65
C ASP A 131 -23.89 5.99 22.74
N SER A 132 -24.32 7.13 23.26
CA SER A 132 -23.66 8.43 23.35
C SER A 132 -22.71 8.51 24.55
N CYS A 133 -21.58 9.23 24.45
CA CYS A 133 -21.19 10.30 25.40
C CYS A 133 -19.82 10.92 25.09
N SER A 134 -19.82 12.25 24.94
CA SER A 134 -18.94 13.24 25.56
C SER A 134 -17.40 13.08 25.49
N SER A 135 -16.82 14.03 24.76
CA SER A 135 -15.43 14.50 24.72
C SER A 135 -14.78 14.81 26.09
N PRO A 136 -13.44 14.89 26.10
CA PRO A 136 -12.82 16.15 26.50
C PRO A 136 -11.70 16.65 25.56
N THR A 137 -11.72 17.96 25.33
CA THR A 137 -10.68 18.90 24.86
C THR A 137 -9.43 18.80 25.77
N VAL A 138 -8.15 19.02 25.40
CA VAL A 138 -7.36 20.10 24.75
C VAL A 138 -5.89 19.55 24.66
N PRO A 139 -4.82 20.26 24.18
CA PRO A 139 -4.70 21.44 23.33
C PRO A 139 -3.75 21.27 22.11
N SER A 140 -3.78 22.31 21.28
CA SER A 140 -2.92 22.60 20.14
C SER A 140 -1.45 22.84 20.54
N GLU A 141 -0.50 22.13 19.92
CA GLU A 141 0.87 22.59 19.78
C GLU A 141 1.39 22.38 18.36
N SER A 142 1.96 23.47 17.85
CA SER A 142 2.55 23.67 16.54
C SER A 142 3.91 22.95 16.46
N ALA A 143 4.20 22.23 15.38
CA ALA A 143 5.59 21.90 15.04
C ALA A 143 5.79 21.73 13.53
N THR A 144 6.55 22.69 13.03
CA THR A 144 7.13 22.89 11.71
C THR A 144 7.83 21.67 11.10
N THR A 145 7.62 21.51 9.79
CA THR A 145 8.39 20.77 8.78
C THR A 145 9.89 20.57 9.07
N GLN A 146 10.40 19.32 9.02
CA GLN A 146 11.73 18.97 8.45
C GLN A 146 11.76 17.50 7.95
N SER A 147 11.76 17.30 6.62
CA SER A 147 11.79 15.97 5.95
C SER A 147 13.21 15.38 5.75
N GLY A 148 14.22 15.85 6.49
CA GLY A 148 15.62 15.45 6.33
C GLY A 148 16.13 14.36 7.29
N GLU A 149 15.50 14.18 8.45
CA GLU A 149 16.06 13.36 9.54
C GLU A 149 15.84 11.85 9.39
N VAL A 150 14.80 11.44 8.67
CA VAL A 150 14.35 10.04 8.63
C VAL A 150 15.37 9.13 7.94
N LYS A 151 16.10 9.62 6.92
CA LYS A 151 17.15 8.84 6.24
C LYS A 151 18.37 8.55 7.12
N SER A 152 18.70 9.44 8.04
CA SER A 152 19.86 9.30 8.94
C SER A 152 19.65 8.18 9.96
N ARG A 153 18.44 8.07 10.53
CA ARG A 153 18.13 7.10 11.60
C ARG A 153 18.17 5.63 11.18
N PHE A 154 17.94 5.32 9.90
CA PHE A 154 18.09 3.96 9.38
C PHE A 154 19.57 3.55 9.23
N GLN A 155 20.47 4.50 8.98
CA GLN A 155 21.93 4.24 8.88
C GLN A 155 22.58 4.04 10.25
N THR A 156 22.06 4.67 11.29
CA THR A 156 22.61 4.59 12.66
C THR A 156 22.11 3.38 13.46
N GLY A 157 21.22 2.54 12.90
CA GLY A 157 20.69 1.35 13.58
C GLY A 157 19.68 1.62 14.70
N GLU A 158 19.33 2.89 14.96
CA GLU A 158 18.41 3.30 16.04
C GLU A 158 17.01 2.69 15.89
N ILE A 159 16.55 2.51 14.65
CA ILE A 159 15.23 1.94 14.36
C ILE A 159 15.21 0.43 14.62
N LEU A 160 16.31 -0.26 14.32
CA LEU A 160 16.46 -1.69 14.65
C LEU A 160 16.48 -1.87 16.17
N TYR A 161 17.22 -1.01 16.88
CA TYR A 161 17.27 -1.03 18.35
C TYR A 161 15.89 -0.76 18.98
N ALA A 162 15.15 0.24 18.51
CA ALA A 162 13.81 0.55 19.00
C ALA A 162 12.83 -0.60 18.77
N ASN A 163 12.87 -1.24 17.60
CA ASN A 163 12.04 -2.40 17.30
C ASN A 163 12.38 -3.59 18.21
N SER A 164 13.68 -3.85 18.44
CA SER A 164 14.13 -4.89 19.37
C SER A 164 13.69 -4.63 20.82
N CYS A 165 13.77 -3.38 21.29
CA CYS A 165 13.31 -3.01 22.63
C CYS A 165 11.79 -3.17 22.80
N MET A 166 11.01 -2.79 21.79
CA MET A 166 9.55 -2.98 21.82
C MET A 166 9.18 -4.47 21.84
N LEU A 167 9.87 -5.29 21.05
CA LEU A 167 9.63 -6.72 20.99
C LEU A 167 9.98 -7.40 22.32
N ALA A 168 11.12 -7.07 22.92
CA ALA A 168 11.51 -7.57 24.25
C ALA A 168 10.52 -7.15 25.35
N THR A 169 10.00 -5.92 25.28
CA THR A 169 9.00 -5.41 26.23
C THR A 169 7.67 -6.16 26.08
N LEU A 170 7.27 -6.46 24.85
CA LEU A 170 6.08 -7.24 24.57
C LEU A 170 6.20 -8.68 25.10
N ILE A 171 7.34 -9.34 24.87
CA ILE A 171 7.58 -10.70 25.35
C ILE A 171 7.48 -10.76 26.88
N LYS A 172 8.15 -9.83 27.59
CA LYS A 172 8.04 -9.73 29.06
C LYS A 172 6.61 -9.46 29.53
N LEU A 173 5.85 -8.65 28.80
CA LEU A 173 4.45 -8.36 29.15
C LEU A 173 3.57 -9.62 28.98
N LEU A 174 3.82 -10.44 27.97
CA LEU A 174 3.09 -11.69 27.74
C LEU A 174 3.44 -12.76 28.78
N GLU A 175 4.70 -12.84 29.19
CA GLU A 175 5.14 -13.67 30.33
C GLU A 175 4.44 -13.24 31.63
N THR A 176 4.44 -11.93 31.93
CA THR A 176 3.82 -11.38 33.15
C THR A 176 2.30 -11.63 33.19
N LYS A 177 1.65 -11.71 32.02
CA LYS A 177 0.22 -12.03 31.88
C LYS A 177 -0.07 -13.54 31.85
N GLY A 178 0.94 -14.39 31.96
CA GLY A 178 0.81 -15.84 31.93
C GLY A 178 0.39 -16.41 30.57
N VAL A 179 0.54 -15.62 29.50
CA VAL A 179 0.26 -16.05 28.12
C VAL A 179 1.43 -16.87 27.57
N LEU A 180 2.64 -16.59 28.06
CA LEU A 180 3.87 -17.29 27.71
C LEU A 180 4.52 -17.84 28.98
N SER A 181 5.06 -19.05 28.92
CA SER A 181 5.90 -19.59 29.99
C SER A 181 7.28 -18.92 30.02
N VAL A 182 7.97 -19.01 31.16
CA VAL A 182 9.31 -18.43 31.35
C VAL A 182 10.32 -19.04 30.36
N ASP A 183 10.19 -20.33 30.07
CA ASP A 183 11.06 -21.04 29.13
C ASP A 183 10.82 -20.58 27.68
N GLU A 184 9.55 -20.44 27.27
CA GLU A 184 9.17 -19.90 25.94
C GLU A 184 9.58 -18.44 25.77
N ALA A 185 9.46 -17.61 26.82
CA ALA A 185 9.93 -16.23 26.81
C ALA A 185 11.46 -16.14 26.68
N GLY A 186 12.17 -17.07 27.34
CA GLY A 186 13.62 -17.21 27.24
C GLY A 186 14.08 -17.57 25.83
N GLU A 187 13.45 -18.56 25.20
CA GLU A 187 13.76 -18.97 23.82
C GLU A 187 13.51 -17.84 22.80
N LEU A 188 12.44 -17.04 22.97
CA LEU A 188 12.16 -15.90 22.09
C LEU A 188 13.12 -14.71 22.27
N MET A 189 13.82 -14.65 23.40
CA MET A 189 14.79 -13.61 23.73
C MET A 189 16.24 -14.04 23.48
N ASP A 190 16.46 -15.33 23.23
CA ASP A 190 17.78 -15.90 22.94
C ASP A 190 18.12 -15.75 21.44
N TYR A 191 18.75 -14.63 21.11
CA TYR A 191 19.17 -14.29 19.76
C TYR A 191 20.30 -15.20 19.22
N GLU A 192 21.02 -15.94 20.06
CA GLU A 192 22.10 -16.84 19.62
C GLU A 192 21.59 -18.23 19.20
N SER A 193 20.49 -18.71 19.78
CA SER A 193 19.88 -20.00 19.40
C SER A 193 18.92 -19.91 18.22
N LEU A 194 18.45 -18.70 17.87
CA LEU A 194 17.78 -18.37 16.61
C LEU A 194 18.78 -18.40 15.45
N SER A 195 19.35 -19.59 15.19
CA SER A 195 20.07 -19.88 13.96
C SER A 195 19.14 -19.55 12.80
N LEU A 196 19.49 -18.51 12.02
CA LEU A 196 18.90 -18.22 10.71
C LEU A 196 19.22 -19.38 9.76
N LYS A 197 18.60 -20.54 9.97
CA LYS A 197 18.50 -21.61 8.98
C LYS A 197 17.60 -21.10 7.86
N GLY A 198 18.17 -20.32 6.94
CA GLY A 198 17.44 -19.87 5.76
C GLY A 198 18.06 -18.78 4.90
N VAL A 199 19.25 -18.27 5.19
CA VAL A 199 19.93 -17.31 4.28
C VAL A 199 21.43 -17.58 4.19
N ALA A 200 21.81 -18.60 3.41
CA ALA A 200 23.11 -18.80 2.75
C ALA A 200 22.97 -20.10 1.92
N GLU A 201 23.15 -20.18 0.61
CA GLU A 201 23.47 -19.26 -0.50
C GLU A 201 22.53 -19.56 -1.68
#